data_AF-A0A7J7LIA6-F1
#
_entry.id   AF-A0A7J7LIA6-F1
#
_cell.length_a   1.000
_cell.length_b   1.000
_cell.length_c   1.000
_cell.angle_alpha   90.00
_cell.angle_beta   90.00
_cell.angle_gamma   90.00
#
_symmetry.space_group_name_H-M   'P 1'
#
loop_
_entity.id
_entity.type
_entity.pdbx_description
1 polymer ?
#
loop_
_entity_poly.entity_id
_entity_poly.type
_entity_poly.pdbx_seq_one_letter_code
_entity_poly.pdbx_strand_id
1 'polypeptide(L)'
;MSNLKCIEKAIGKLTYNALLFKEIMVLPTGANSFEEAMQMGSETYHYLKAVIFEKYGSRGCNVEENGGFAPNISSFTKGVDLAKEAIKRT
;
A
#
# COMPACT_ATOMS: atom_id res chain seq x y z
N MET A 1 -8.74 14.24 -7.52
CA MET A 1 -9.04 14.04 -6.09
C MET A 1 -7.75 13.69 -5.34
N SER A 2 -6.82 14.64 -5.24
CA SER A 2 -5.40 14.38 -4.92
C SER A 2 -5.02 14.54 -3.45
N ASN A 3 -5.67 13.81 -2.54
CA ASN A 3 -5.39 13.93 -1.09
C ASN A 3 -5.05 12.60 -0.37
N LEU A 4 -4.76 11.52 -1.10
CA LEU A 4 -4.18 10.29 -0.55
C LEU A 4 -2.66 10.43 -0.47
N LYS A 5 -2.08 10.25 0.72
CA LYS A 5 -0.63 10.26 0.94
C LYS A 5 -0.14 8.84 1.20
N CYS A 6 0.88 8.43 0.45
CA CYS A 6 1.64 7.23 0.77
C CYS A 6 2.64 7.58 1.89
N ILE A 7 2.65 6.79 2.96
CA ILE A 7 3.64 6.89 4.03
C ILE A 7 4.40 5.59 4.18
N GLU A 8 5.66 5.72 4.58
CA GLU A 8 6.56 4.61 4.85
C GLU A 8 6.63 4.42 6.36
N LYS A 9 6.32 3.22 6.86
CA LYS A 9 6.38 2.95 8.29
C LYS A 9 7.64 2.15 8.61
N ALA A 10 8.59 2.83 9.26
CA ALA A 10 9.73 2.18 9.90
C ALA A 10 9.29 1.62 11.25
N ILE A 11 9.54 0.33 11.49
CA ILE A 11 9.38 -0.26 12.83
C ILE A 11 10.76 -0.30 13.48
N GLY A 12 11.01 0.64 14.38
CA GLY A 12 12.25 0.70 15.15
C GLY A 12 12.32 -0.42 16.20
N LYS A 13 13.11 -1.46 15.93
CA LYS A 13 14.06 -2.05 16.90
C LYS A 13 14.95 -3.11 16.23
N LEU A 14 16.25 -2.81 16.19
CA LEU A 14 17.40 -3.74 16.12
C LEU A 14 17.16 -5.06 15.36
N THR A 15 17.13 -5.01 14.03
CA THR A 15 17.32 -6.23 13.22
C THR A 15 18.60 -6.08 12.40
N TYR A 16 19.42 -7.12 12.44
CA TYR A 16 20.76 -7.23 11.84
C TYR A 16 20.77 -7.15 10.29
N ASN A 17 19.63 -6.87 9.66
CA ASN A 17 19.45 -6.89 8.20
C ASN A 17 18.86 -5.57 7.69
N ALA A 18 19.35 -5.15 6.53
CA ALA A 18 19.25 -3.83 5.90
C ALA A 18 17.86 -3.36 5.43
N LEU A 19 16.75 -3.91 5.95
CA LEU A 19 15.39 -3.48 5.61
C LEU A 19 14.73 -2.82 6.83
N LEU A 20 14.95 -1.50 6.94
CA LEU A 20 14.40 -0.65 8.01
C LEU A 20 12.88 -0.40 7.87
N PHE A 21 12.31 -0.65 6.68
CA PHE A 21 10.90 -0.45 6.38
C PHE A 21 10.23 -1.79 6.04
N LYS A 22 9.07 -2.03 6.66
CA LYS A 22 8.30 -3.27 6.49
C LYS A 22 6.88 -3.04 5.95
N GLU A 23 6.32 -1.86 6.17
CA GLU A 23 4.92 -1.59 5.81
C GLU A 23 4.83 -0.29 4.99
N ILE A 24 4.00 -0.32 3.95
CA ILE A 24 3.60 0.84 3.17
C ILE A 24 2.12 1.08 3.44
N MET A 25 1.79 2.28 3.91
CA MET A 25 0.42 2.65 4.26
C MET A 25 -0.05 3.82 3.42
N VAL A 26 -1.36 3.85 3.13
CA VAL A 26 -2.01 4.95 2.43
C VAL A 26 -2.95 5.69 3.37
N LEU A 27 -2.81 7.00 3.46
CA LEU A 27 -3.61 7.86 4.35
C LEU A 27 -4.52 8.79 3.52
N PRO A 28 -5.84 8.73 3.69
CA PRO A 28 -6.80 9.62 3.04
C PRO A 28 -6.87 10.98 3.73
N THR A 29 -5.83 11.82 3.57
CA THR A 29 -5.68 13.09 4.31
C THR A 29 -6.60 14.23 3.89
N GLY A 30 -7.41 14.05 2.86
CA GLY A 30 -8.38 15.08 2.42
C GLY A 30 -9.81 14.59 2.34
N ALA A 31 -10.13 13.53 3.08
CA ALA A 31 -11.51 13.20 3.39
C ALA A 31 -12.08 14.20 4.42
N ASN A 32 -13.36 14.52 4.28
CA ASN A 32 -14.10 15.42 5.17
C ASN A 32 -14.79 14.69 6.32
N SER A 33 -14.87 13.35 6.24
CA SER A 33 -15.45 12.49 7.27
C SER A 33 -14.69 11.17 7.36
N PHE A 34 -14.89 10.44 8.46
CA PHE A 34 -14.34 9.09 8.61
C PHE A 34 -14.92 8.12 7.58
N GLU A 35 -16.20 8.27 7.22
CA GLU A 35 -16.85 7.45 6.19
C GLU A 35 -16.20 7.66 4.82
N GLU A 36 -15.96 8.91 4.42
CA GLU A 36 -15.26 9.26 3.18
C GLU A 36 -13.82 8.71 3.20
N ALA A 37 -13.11 8.83 4.34
CA ALA A 37 -11.78 8.28 4.51
C ALA A 37 -11.76 6.75 4.32
N MET A 38 -12.72 6.04 4.89
CA MET A 38 -12.87 4.59 4.76
C MET A 38 -13.18 4.19 3.32
N GLN A 39 -14.07 4.93 2.64
CA GLN A 39 -14.37 4.70 1.22
C GLN A 39 -13.11 4.85 0.36
N MET A 40 -12.40 5.98 0.49
CA MET A 40 -11.15 6.24 -0.26
C MET A 40 -10.10 5.16 -0.02
N GLY A 41 -9.95 4.71 1.23
CA GLY A 41 -9.04 3.63 1.59
C GLY A 41 -9.42 2.29 0.96
N SER A 42 -10.71 1.94 1.00
CA SER A 42 -11.25 0.70 0.41
C SER A 42 -11.10 0.68 -1.11
N GLU A 43 -11.44 1.76 -1.80
CA GLU A 43 -11.29 1.88 -3.25
C GLU A 43 -9.81 1.72 -3.65
N THR A 44 -8.91 2.43 -2.97
CA THR A 44 -7.47 2.33 -3.21
C THR A 44 -6.93 0.92 -2.96
N TYR A 45 -7.42 0.22 -1.94
CA TYR A 45 -7.02 -1.16 -1.67
C TYR A 45 -7.42 -2.12 -2.80
N HIS A 46 -8.62 -1.96 -3.37
CA HIS A 46 -9.08 -2.78 -4.50
C HIS A 46 -8.31 -2.46 -5.79
N TYR A 47 -8.03 -1.18 -6.06
CA TYR A 47 -7.16 -0.80 -7.18
C TYR A 47 -5.73 -1.30 -7.00
N LEU A 48 -5.20 -1.29 -5.77
CA LEU A 48 -3.89 -1.87 -5.47
C LEU A 48 -3.86 -3.37 -5.77
N LYS A 49 -4.92 -4.11 -5.42
CA LYS A 49 -5.06 -5.52 -5.78
C LYS A 49 -5.00 -5.72 -7.29
N ALA A 50 -5.70 -4.89 -8.07
CA ALA A 50 -5.69 -4.97 -9.53
C ALA A 50 -4.29 -4.69 -10.12
N VAL A 51 -3.63 -3.61 -9.66
CA VAL A 51 -2.26 -3.25 -10.07
C VAL A 51 -1.27 -4.38 -9.75
N ILE A 52 -1.38 -4.99 -8.58
CA ILE A 52 -0.54 -6.12 -8.19
C ILE A 52 -0.84 -7.35 -9.06
N PHE A 53 -2.12 -7.65 -9.30
CA PHE A 53 -2.53 -8.78 -10.13
C PHE A 53 -1.98 -8.65 -11.56
N GLU A 54 -2.06 -7.46 -12.15
CA GLU A 54 -1.53 -7.16 -13.48
C GLU A 54 -0.01 -7.42 -13.59
N LYS A 55 0.74 -7.14 -12.52
CA LYS A 55 2.22 -7.20 -12.54
C LYS A 55 2.81 -8.51 -12.01
N TYR A 56 2.13 -9.15 -11.05
CA TYR A 56 2.64 -10.29 -10.29
C TYR A 56 1.70 -11.50 -10.30
N GLY A 57 0.54 -11.39 -10.95
CA GLY A 57 -0.48 -12.43 -11.00
C GLY A 57 -1.18 -12.68 -9.67
N SER A 58 -2.00 -13.73 -9.63
CA SER A 58 -2.82 -14.09 -8.46
C SER A 58 -2.02 -14.30 -7.17
N ARG A 59 -0.79 -14.85 -7.28
CA ARG A 59 0.09 -15.10 -6.12
C ARG A 59 0.55 -13.82 -5.44
N GLY A 60 0.64 -12.70 -6.17
CA GLY A 60 1.01 -11.40 -5.60
C GLY A 60 -0.09 -10.79 -4.73
N CYS A 61 -1.34 -11.25 -4.88
CA CYS A 61 -2.51 -10.72 -4.16
C CYS A 61 -2.82 -11.46 -2.85
N ASN A 62 -1.89 -12.28 -2.36
CA ASN A 62 -2.05 -12.92 -1.05
C ASN A 62 -2.02 -11.86 0.05
N VAL A 63 -2.89 -12.06 1.04
CA VAL A 63 -3.09 -11.15 2.16
C VAL A 63 -2.33 -11.67 3.39
N GLU A 64 -1.61 -10.79 4.06
CA GLU A 64 -0.89 -11.08 5.31
C GLU A 64 -1.78 -10.85 6.55
N GLU A 65 -1.26 -11.13 7.75
CA GLU A 65 -2.01 -11.03 9.01
C GLU A 65 -2.58 -9.63 9.29
N ASN A 66 -1.91 -8.58 8.79
CA ASN A 66 -2.35 -7.19 8.93
C ASN A 66 -3.36 -6.74 7.84
N GLY A 67 -3.76 -7.64 6.93
CA GLY A 67 -4.65 -7.32 5.82
C GLY A 67 -3.95 -6.69 4.61
N GLY A 68 -2.63 -6.50 4.63
CA GLY A 68 -1.85 -5.98 3.51
C GLY A 68 -1.51 -7.05 2.46
N PHE A 69 -1.09 -6.61 1.27
CA PHE A 69 -0.59 -7.51 0.22
C PHE A 69 0.92 -7.71 0.33
N ALA A 70 1.38 -8.93 0.02
CA ALA A 70 2.80 -9.28 -0.03
C ALA A 70 3.27 -9.74 -1.42
N PRO A 71 3.29 -8.86 -2.43
CA PRO A 71 3.87 -9.19 -3.72
C PRO A 71 5.39 -9.39 -3.60
N ASN A 72 5.93 -10.31 -4.40
CA ASN A 72 7.37 -10.55 -4.47
C ASN A 72 8.08 -9.40 -5.20
N ILE A 73 8.40 -8.34 -4.47
CA ILE A 73 9.06 -7.13 -4.96
C ILE A 73 10.55 -7.11 -4.60
N SER A 74 11.37 -6.61 -5.52
CA SER A 74 12.83 -6.58 -5.34
C SER A 74 13.34 -5.40 -4.51
N SER A 75 12.50 -4.41 -4.22
CA SER A 75 12.86 -3.24 -3.43
C SER A 75 11.64 -2.55 -2.83
N PHE A 76 11.83 -1.84 -1.72
CA PHE A 76 10.77 -1.08 -1.06
C PHE A 76 10.18 0.02 -1.97
N THR A 77 11.02 0.70 -2.75
CA THR A 77 10.58 1.72 -3.72
C THR A 77 9.57 1.17 -4.72
N LYS A 78 9.73 -0.08 -5.18
CA LYS A 78 8.72 -0.71 -6.06
C LYS A 78 7.36 -0.83 -5.38
N GLY A 79 7.34 -1.16 -4.09
CA GLY A 79 6.11 -1.18 -3.30
C GLY A 79 5.44 0.20 -3.26
N VAL A 80 6.22 1.25 -3.06
CA VAL A 80 5.73 2.64 -3.06
C VAL A 80 5.17 3.02 -4.43
N ASP A 81 5.81 2.58 -5.52
CA ASP A 81 5.32 2.83 -6.88
C ASP A 81 4.00 2.11 -7.16
N LEU A 82 3.80 0.90 -6.64
CA LEU A 82 2.52 0.19 -6.71
C LEU A 82 1.42 0.96 -5.98
N ALA A 83 1.71 1.46 -4.77
CA ALA A 83 0.76 2.26 -3.99
C ALA A 83 0.42 3.59 -4.70
N LYS A 84 1.42 4.28 -5.26
CA LYS A 84 1.22 5.50 -6.04
C LYS A 84 0.38 5.25 -7.29
N GLU A 85 0.62 4.14 -7.99
CA GLU A 85 -0.18 3.76 -9.15
C GLU A 85 -1.63 3.46 -8.75
N ALA A 86 -1.85 2.74 -7.66
CA ALA A 86 -3.19 2.49 -7.13
C ALA A 86 -3.92 3.81 -6.80
N ILE A 87 -3.25 4.74 -6.10
CA ILE A 87 -3.80 6.06 -5.75
C ILE A 87 -4.20 6.87 -7.00
N LYS A 88 -3.48 6.73 -8.12
CA LYS A 88 -3.84 7.42 -9.38
C LYS A 88 -5.07 6.83 -10.05
N ARG A 89 -5.39 5.56 -9.78
CA ARG A 89 -6.54 4.84 -10.34
C ARG A 89 -7.81 5.01 -9.51
N THR A 90 -7.67 5.45 -8.25
CA THR A 90 -8.76 5.90 -7.37
C THR A 90 -9.22 7.30 -7.75
#